data_AF-A0A413G3S7-F1
#
_entry.id   AF-A0A413G3S7-F1
#
_cell.length_a   1.000
_cell.length_b   1.000
_cell.length_c   1.000
_cell.angle_alpha   90.00
_cell.angle_beta   90.00
_cell.angle_gamma   90.00
#
_symmetry.space_group_name_H-M   'P 1'
#
loop_
_entity.id
_entity.type
_entity.pdbx_description
1 polymer ?
#
loop_
_entity_poly.entity_id
_entity_poly.type
_entity_poly.pdbx_seq_one_letter_code
_entity_poly.pdbx_strand_id
1 'polypeptide(L)'
;MRREFLFVLACAATLCGCAAAVGQPHNEGIVPPSSQFISSEEAFPASPAVSEADSAAEPEARQENYIVRLADGIAQDLLTPGMDETEKVRAAYEYVIQNTWFAPPIGLDAWRWRGDGPQPDYLEQRAISPLAFGIGSCEDYAAALALLLCRMGFEAKYLPGLTISAGGGFVDHAWAAVRIGNVWYHLDPQLEDNVLHENRLTYRYFLKSDQYMLADHRWGENMLAFGGFNETQAALVRESYCIPACPLDAPSPVPKQIQKSPRPSQSAIEQALSSERAAYERENGPLSAIELDITPPIFGNMGYGDPNY
;
A
#
# COMPACT_ATOMS: atom_id res chain seq x y z
N MET A 1 10.46 19.73 -54.55
CA MET A 1 9.90 20.96 -55.16
C MET A 1 8.56 21.20 -54.46
N ARG A 2 8.53 21.83 -53.27
CA ARG A 2 8.12 23.23 -53.01
C ARG A 2 6.82 23.58 -53.78
N ARG A 3 5.69 24.03 -53.19
CA ARG A 3 5.46 25.14 -52.24
C ARG A 3 4.05 24.98 -51.60
N GLU A 4 3.93 25.18 -50.29
CA GLU A 4 3.28 26.34 -49.63
C GLU A 4 1.74 26.25 -49.52
N PHE A 5 1.25 26.16 -48.29
CA PHE A 5 -0.09 26.64 -47.92
C PHE A 5 0.07 27.84 -46.98
N LEU A 6 -0.48 28.96 -47.42
CA LEU A 6 -0.55 30.24 -46.72
C LEU A 6 -1.51 30.16 -45.52
N PHE A 7 -1.07 30.77 -44.42
CA PHE A 7 -1.92 31.36 -43.38
C PHE A 7 -2.56 32.66 -43.90
N VAL A 8 -3.75 33.02 -43.37
CA VAL A 8 -4.49 34.31 -43.37
C VAL A 8 -6.01 33.97 -43.40
N LEU A 9 -6.96 34.50 -42.63
CA LEU A 9 -7.05 35.67 -41.75
C LEU A 9 -8.18 35.45 -40.72
N ALA A 10 -8.14 36.28 -39.68
CA ALA A 10 -9.11 36.53 -38.63
C ALA A 10 -10.56 36.80 -39.08
N CYS A 11 -11.51 36.60 -38.15
CA CYS A 11 -12.61 37.55 -37.91
C CYS A 11 -13.18 37.38 -36.49
N ALA A 12 -13.13 38.46 -35.72
CA ALA A 12 -13.86 38.65 -34.47
C ALA A 12 -15.17 39.40 -34.78
N ALA A 13 -16.29 39.02 -34.15
CA ALA A 13 -17.42 39.91 -33.82
C ALA A 13 -18.48 39.20 -32.95
N THR A 14 -18.40 39.47 -31.65
CA THR A 14 -19.46 40.01 -30.76
C THR A 14 -20.96 39.75 -31.01
N LEU A 15 -21.60 39.34 -29.90
CA LEU A 15 -22.77 39.94 -29.19
C LEU A 15 -24.15 39.25 -29.22
N CYS A 16 -24.78 39.37 -28.03
CA CYS A 16 -26.12 39.00 -27.55
C CYS A 16 -26.37 37.52 -27.28
N GLY A 17 -26.66 37.05 -26.05
CA GLY A 17 -27.23 37.72 -24.88
C GLY A 17 -28.66 37.22 -24.68
N CYS A 18 -28.89 36.44 -23.61
CA CYS A 18 -30.17 36.37 -22.90
C CYS A 18 -29.92 35.86 -21.48
N ALA A 19 -30.29 36.71 -20.53
CA ALA A 19 -30.22 36.52 -19.10
C ALA A 19 -31.28 35.53 -18.60
N ALA A 20 -30.98 34.81 -17.53
CA ALA A 20 -31.99 34.32 -16.60
C ALA A 20 -31.47 34.45 -15.16
N ALA A 21 -32.39 34.94 -14.32
CA ALA A 21 -32.22 35.55 -13.02
C ALA A 21 -31.49 34.71 -11.94
N VAL A 22 -30.69 35.44 -11.17
CA VAL A 22 -30.23 35.12 -9.81
C VAL A 22 -31.43 35.19 -8.87
N GLY A 23 -31.69 34.09 -8.14
CA GLY A 23 -32.56 34.07 -6.97
C GLY A 23 -31.71 34.01 -5.70
N GLN A 24 -31.72 35.09 -4.91
CA GLN A 24 -31.18 35.10 -3.55
C GLN A 24 -32.13 34.35 -2.60
N PRO A 25 -31.64 33.52 -1.67
CA PRO A 25 -32.40 33.23 -0.47
C PRO A 25 -32.20 34.34 0.57
N HIS A 26 -33.33 34.75 1.13
CA HIS A 26 -33.49 35.79 2.14
C HIS A 26 -32.72 35.49 3.43
N ASN A 27 -32.07 36.54 3.94
CA ASN A 27 -31.48 36.64 5.26
C ASN A 27 -32.57 37.08 6.24
N GLU A 28 -33.12 36.15 7.02
CA GLU A 28 -33.92 36.48 8.21
C GLU A 28 -33.09 36.18 9.46
N GLY A 29 -32.76 37.26 10.18
CA GLY A 29 -32.02 37.21 11.41
C GLY A 29 -32.81 36.50 12.51
N ILE A 30 -32.21 35.45 13.07
CA ILE A 30 -32.65 34.84 14.32
C ILE A 30 -31.61 35.21 15.39
N VAL A 31 -32.06 36.06 16.31
CA VAL A 31 -31.36 36.49 17.53
C VAL A 31 -31.22 35.30 18.48
N PRO A 32 -30.08 35.11 19.18
CA PRO A 32 -29.94 34.02 20.13
C PRO A 32 -30.64 34.38 21.46
N PRO A 33 -31.37 33.45 22.12
CA PRO A 33 -31.76 33.66 23.49
C PRO A 33 -30.62 33.27 24.45
N SER A 34 -30.43 34.17 25.43
CA SER A 34 -29.48 34.13 26.52
C SER A 34 -29.60 32.92 27.46
N SER A 35 -28.48 32.65 28.12
CA SER A 35 -28.26 31.70 29.20
C SER A 35 -29.28 31.79 30.34
N GLN A 36 -29.76 30.61 30.78
CA GLN A 36 -30.23 30.39 32.14
C GLN A 36 -29.63 29.09 32.68
N PHE A 37 -28.88 29.23 33.76
CA PHE A 37 -28.40 28.17 34.62
C PHE A 37 -29.59 27.51 35.32
N ILE A 38 -29.69 26.18 35.24
CA ILE A 38 -30.34 25.38 36.29
C ILE A 38 -29.42 24.19 36.60
N SER A 39 -29.01 24.17 37.86
CA SER A 39 -28.31 23.09 38.55
C SER A 39 -29.29 21.97 38.87
N SER A 40 -28.88 20.73 38.60
CA SER A 40 -29.37 19.56 39.34
C SER A 40 -28.32 18.46 39.26
N GLU A 41 -27.55 18.34 40.35
CA GLU A 41 -26.80 17.14 40.70
C GLU A 41 -27.80 16.00 40.95
N GLU A 42 -27.66 14.90 40.20
CA GLU A 42 -28.10 13.60 40.69
C GLU A 42 -26.93 12.62 40.57
N ALA A 43 -26.55 12.10 41.74
CA ALA A 43 -25.46 11.17 41.95
C ALA A 43 -25.83 9.78 41.42
N PHE A 44 -24.99 9.23 40.55
CA PHE A 44 -25.02 7.81 40.20
C PHE A 44 -24.05 7.01 41.09
N PRO A 45 -24.45 5.81 41.56
CA PRO A 45 -23.73 5.08 42.60
C PRO A 45 -22.41 4.49 42.11
N ALA A 46 -21.43 4.45 43.01
CA ALA A 46 -20.12 3.85 42.80
C ALA A 46 -20.23 2.36 42.46
N SER A 47 -19.67 1.96 41.31
CA SER A 47 -19.41 0.55 41.00
C SER A 47 -18.23 0.01 41.83
N PRO A 48 -18.27 -1.27 42.23
CA PRO A 48 -17.29 -1.83 43.15
C PRO A 48 -15.93 -2.01 42.47
N ALA A 49 -14.87 -1.73 43.23
CA ALA A 49 -13.50 -2.00 42.87
C ALA A 49 -13.31 -3.48 42.49
N VAL A 50 -12.89 -3.72 41.24
CA VAL A 50 -12.42 -5.03 40.80
C VAL A 50 -10.92 -5.06 41.03
N SER A 51 -10.50 -6.01 41.84
CA SER A 51 -9.15 -6.25 42.31
C SER A 51 -8.14 -6.48 41.19
N GLU A 52 -7.02 -5.76 41.26
CA GLU A 52 -5.78 -6.09 40.56
C GLU A 52 -5.29 -7.48 41.00
N ALA A 53 -5.39 -8.46 40.12
CA ALA A 53 -4.54 -9.64 40.07
C ALA A 53 -4.91 -10.44 38.81
N ASP A 54 -4.48 -9.97 37.65
CA ASP A 54 -4.31 -10.86 36.51
C ASP A 54 -2.84 -10.79 36.11
N SER A 55 -2.12 -11.87 36.39
CA SER A 55 -0.73 -12.01 36.03
C SER A 55 -0.66 -11.98 34.51
N ALA A 56 -0.12 -10.91 33.95
CA ALA A 56 0.31 -10.88 32.56
C ALA A 56 1.37 -11.98 32.38
N ALA A 57 0.93 -13.15 31.93
CA ALA A 57 1.82 -14.09 31.29
C ALA A 57 2.44 -13.34 30.12
N GLU A 58 3.77 -13.23 30.11
CA GLU A 58 4.48 -12.78 28.92
C GLU A 58 4.00 -13.63 27.73
N PRO A 59 3.67 -13.02 26.58
CA PRO A 59 3.24 -13.81 25.44
C PRO A 59 4.38 -14.79 25.12
N GLU A 60 4.10 -16.09 25.18
CA GLU A 60 5.04 -17.10 24.70
C GLU A 60 5.55 -16.63 23.34
N ALA A 61 6.87 -16.48 23.21
CA ALA A 61 7.49 -15.99 21.99
C ALA A 61 7.01 -16.86 20.83
N ARG A 62 6.05 -16.36 20.05
CA ARG A 62 5.53 -17.05 18.87
C ARG A 62 6.76 -17.32 18.02
N GLN A 63 7.03 -18.60 17.73
CA GLN A 63 8.13 -18.94 16.84
C GLN A 63 7.89 -18.24 15.51
N GLU A 64 8.70 -17.23 15.21
CA GLU A 64 8.57 -16.47 13.98
C GLU A 64 9.02 -17.33 12.79
N ASN A 65 8.52 -17.06 11.59
CA ASN A 65 9.02 -17.73 10.39
C ASN A 65 10.26 -17.01 9.82
N TYR A 66 10.87 -17.62 8.81
CA TYR A 66 12.07 -17.07 8.14
C TYR A 66 11.86 -15.65 7.60
N ILE A 67 10.69 -15.37 7.03
CA ILE A 67 10.39 -14.11 6.34
C ILE A 67 10.32 -12.96 7.35
N VAL A 68 9.68 -13.22 8.48
CA VAL A 68 9.62 -12.27 9.59
C VAL A 68 11.01 -11.90 10.09
N ARG A 69 11.87 -12.89 10.35
CA ARG A 69 13.27 -12.64 10.78
C ARG A 69 14.07 -11.85 9.75
N LEU A 70 13.85 -12.14 8.46
CA LEU A 70 14.47 -11.39 7.37
C LEU A 70 14.01 -9.93 7.39
N ALA A 71 12.70 -9.69 7.53
CA ALA A 71 12.13 -8.35 7.59
C ALA A 71 12.61 -7.58 8.83
N ASP A 72 12.78 -8.23 9.99
CA ASP A 72 13.35 -7.63 11.19
C ASP A 72 14.79 -7.18 11.00
N GLY A 73 15.64 -8.04 10.42
CA GLY A 73 17.03 -7.68 10.16
C GLY A 73 17.12 -6.44 9.27
N ILE A 74 16.34 -6.42 8.18
CA ILE A 74 16.27 -5.27 7.29
C ILE A 74 15.72 -4.04 8.01
N ALA A 75 14.63 -4.18 8.78
CA ALA A 75 14.05 -3.06 9.52
C ALA A 75 15.04 -2.49 10.53
N GLN A 76 15.76 -3.34 11.26
CA GLN A 76 16.79 -2.94 12.21
C GLN A 76 17.93 -2.17 11.53
N ASP A 77 18.40 -2.64 10.36
CA ASP A 77 19.47 -1.99 9.61
C ASP A 77 19.07 -0.62 9.05
N LEU A 78 17.77 -0.41 8.77
CA LEU A 78 17.24 0.85 8.27
C LEU A 78 17.00 1.91 9.37
N LEU A 79 16.82 1.47 10.62
CA LEU A 79 16.50 2.37 11.74
C LEU A 79 17.76 2.94 12.37
N THR A 80 17.80 4.27 12.49
CA THR A 80 18.87 4.98 13.20
C THR A 80 18.32 5.83 14.36
N PRO A 81 19.08 6.03 15.45
CA PRO A 81 18.62 6.83 16.58
C PRO A 81 18.26 8.27 16.16
N GLY A 82 17.09 8.73 16.60
CA GLY A 82 16.63 10.10 16.36
C GLY A 82 15.74 10.28 15.12
N MET A 83 15.52 9.23 14.31
CA MET A 83 14.56 9.30 13.20
C MET A 83 13.13 9.54 13.69
N ASP A 84 12.44 10.49 13.08
CA ASP A 84 10.99 10.66 13.26
C ASP A 84 10.18 9.60 12.49
N GLU A 85 8.87 9.56 12.70
CA GLU A 85 7.99 8.60 12.02
C GLU A 85 8.08 8.67 10.49
N THR A 86 8.12 9.88 9.93
CA THR A 86 8.20 10.08 8.47
C THR A 86 9.54 9.62 7.92
N GLU A 87 10.63 9.85 8.65
CA GLU A 87 11.97 9.42 8.26
C GLU A 87 12.11 7.90 8.24
N LYS A 88 11.52 7.20 9.22
CA LYS A 88 11.50 5.74 9.24
C LYS A 88 10.69 5.17 8.07
N VAL A 89 9.50 5.72 7.83
CA VAL A 89 8.65 5.32 6.70
C VAL A 89 9.37 5.57 5.38
N ARG A 90 10.04 6.72 5.25
CA ARG A 90 10.86 7.05 4.08
C ARG A 90 12.00 6.05 3.89
N ALA A 91 12.69 5.64 4.95
CA ALA A 91 13.78 4.67 4.86
C ALA A 91 13.30 3.31 4.32
N ALA A 92 12.16 2.79 4.80
CA ALA A 92 11.55 1.57 4.28
C ALA A 92 11.10 1.71 2.82
N TYR A 93 10.44 2.83 2.49
CA TYR A 93 9.98 3.13 1.13
C TYR A 93 11.13 3.16 0.12
N GLU A 94 12.20 3.88 0.45
CA GLU A 94 13.39 3.98 -0.37
C GLU A 94 14.17 2.66 -0.46
N TYR A 95 14.17 1.86 0.61
CA TYR A 95 14.81 0.55 0.59
C TYR A 95 14.15 -0.36 -0.45
N VAL A 96 12.82 -0.46 -0.46
CA VAL A 96 12.09 -1.28 -1.43
C VAL A 96 12.37 -0.80 -2.86
N ILE A 97 12.29 0.51 -3.12
CA ILE A 97 12.59 1.07 -4.45
C ILE A 97 14.03 0.78 -4.88
N GLN A 98 15.01 0.92 -3.99
CA GLN A 98 16.41 0.72 -4.34
C GLN A 98 16.76 -0.75 -4.53
N ASN A 99 16.10 -1.67 -3.82
CA ASN A 99 16.51 -3.06 -3.75
C ASN A 99 15.62 -4.02 -4.52
N THR A 100 14.54 -3.55 -5.14
CA THR A 100 13.63 -4.40 -5.91
C THR A 100 13.61 -4.01 -7.39
N TRP A 101 13.47 -5.03 -8.24
CA TRP A 101 13.27 -4.90 -9.69
C TRP A 101 11.94 -5.53 -10.09
N PHE A 102 11.17 -4.79 -10.88
CA PHE A 102 9.87 -5.28 -11.36
C PHE A 102 10.03 -6.47 -12.32
N ALA A 103 9.59 -7.64 -11.87
CA ALA A 103 9.49 -8.88 -12.65
C ALA A 103 8.65 -9.92 -11.86
N PRO A 104 8.24 -11.06 -12.46
CA PRO A 104 7.52 -12.09 -11.73
C PRO A 104 8.27 -12.57 -10.47
N PRO A 105 7.58 -12.79 -9.34
CA PRO A 105 8.23 -13.20 -8.10
C PRO A 105 8.89 -14.57 -8.22
N ILE A 106 9.96 -14.73 -7.45
CA ILE A 106 10.81 -15.92 -7.35
C ILE A 106 10.97 -16.34 -5.88
N GLY A 107 11.11 -17.64 -5.65
CA GLY A 107 11.46 -18.19 -4.32
C GLY A 107 10.39 -17.97 -3.26
N LEU A 108 9.12 -17.92 -3.65
CA LEU A 108 7.99 -17.77 -2.71
C LEU A 108 8.02 -18.87 -1.65
N ASP A 109 8.33 -20.11 -2.00
CA ASP A 109 8.40 -21.23 -1.04
C ASP A 109 9.75 -21.38 -0.31
N ALA A 110 10.70 -20.46 -0.49
CA ALA A 110 12.06 -20.60 0.04
C ALA A 110 12.13 -20.65 1.58
N TRP A 111 11.13 -20.10 2.26
CA TRP A 111 11.01 -20.17 3.72
C TRP A 111 10.99 -21.61 4.23
N ARG A 112 10.53 -22.58 3.43
CA ARG A 112 10.33 -23.98 3.82
C ARG A 112 11.62 -24.75 4.10
N TRP A 113 12.74 -24.31 3.53
CA TRP A 113 14.05 -24.92 3.73
C TRP A 113 15.11 -23.95 4.26
N ARG A 114 14.74 -22.68 4.48
CA ARG A 114 15.61 -21.63 5.04
C ARG A 114 15.30 -21.29 6.49
N GLY A 115 14.24 -21.84 7.06
CA GLY A 115 14.03 -21.75 8.50
C GLY A 115 12.79 -22.50 8.97
N ASP A 116 12.71 -22.61 10.28
CA ASP A 116 11.54 -23.15 10.96
C ASP A 116 10.54 -22.03 11.26
N GLY A 117 9.30 -22.42 11.53
CA GLY A 117 8.22 -21.53 11.93
C GLY A 117 6.87 -21.91 11.30
N PRO A 118 5.81 -21.17 11.64
CA PRO A 118 4.50 -21.35 11.01
C PRO A 118 4.57 -21.01 9.52
N GLN A 119 3.65 -21.58 8.74
CA GLN A 119 3.43 -21.15 7.37
C GLN A 119 3.11 -19.64 7.34
N PRO A 120 3.78 -18.85 6.48
CA PRO A 120 3.49 -17.43 6.34
C PRO A 120 2.09 -17.19 5.77
N ASP A 121 1.51 -16.06 6.15
CA ASP A 121 0.29 -15.55 5.51
C ASP A 121 0.60 -14.92 4.14
N TYR A 122 -0.43 -14.51 3.39
CA TYR A 122 -0.29 -13.83 2.11
C TYR A 122 0.73 -12.67 2.13
N LEU A 123 0.69 -11.81 3.15
CA LEU A 123 1.55 -10.64 3.23
C LEU A 123 3.03 -11.06 3.30
N GLU A 124 3.35 -11.93 4.26
CA GLU A 124 4.70 -12.46 4.43
C GLU A 124 5.12 -13.24 3.16
N GLN A 125 4.24 -14.09 2.66
CA GLN A 125 4.47 -14.95 1.51
C GLN A 125 4.81 -14.17 0.24
N ARG A 126 4.20 -13.00 -0.01
CA ARG A 126 4.54 -12.11 -1.14
C ARG A 126 5.77 -11.24 -0.85
N ALA A 127 6.01 -10.87 0.40
CA ALA A 127 7.16 -10.04 0.80
C ALA A 127 8.52 -10.74 0.65
N ILE A 128 8.59 -12.08 0.68
CA ILE A 128 9.86 -12.80 0.59
C ILE A 128 10.63 -12.50 -0.70
N SER A 129 9.93 -12.32 -1.84
CA SER A 129 10.62 -12.19 -3.13
C SER A 129 11.43 -10.89 -3.22
N PRO A 130 10.84 -9.71 -2.91
CA PRO A 130 11.59 -8.46 -2.90
C PRO A 130 12.66 -8.42 -1.82
N LEU A 131 12.35 -8.90 -0.60
CA LEU A 131 13.25 -8.79 0.54
C LEU A 131 14.46 -9.73 0.44
N ALA A 132 14.29 -10.94 -0.10
CA ALA A 132 15.37 -11.93 -0.18
C ALA A 132 16.09 -11.93 -1.54
N PHE A 133 15.38 -11.60 -2.63
CA PHE A 133 15.88 -11.79 -3.99
C PHE A 133 15.85 -10.53 -4.85
N GLY A 134 15.31 -9.42 -4.33
CA GLY A 134 15.28 -8.14 -5.03
C GLY A 134 14.44 -8.12 -6.30
N ILE A 135 13.42 -8.98 -6.38
CA ILE A 135 12.52 -9.10 -7.52
C ILE A 135 11.07 -9.19 -7.02
N GLY A 136 10.13 -8.58 -7.73
CA GLY A 136 8.70 -8.76 -7.47
C GLY A 136 7.80 -7.94 -8.37
N SER A 137 6.51 -8.26 -8.38
CA SER A 137 5.45 -7.48 -9.01
C SER A 137 4.87 -6.44 -8.02
N CYS A 138 3.80 -5.73 -8.41
CA CYS A 138 3.21 -4.69 -7.58
C CYS A 138 2.74 -5.21 -6.22
N GLU A 139 2.17 -6.41 -6.16
CA GLU A 139 1.74 -7.01 -4.90
C GLU A 139 2.92 -7.34 -3.99
N ASP A 140 4.05 -7.73 -4.56
CA ASP A 140 5.24 -8.05 -3.79
C ASP A 140 5.89 -6.76 -3.23
N TYR A 141 6.00 -5.70 -4.04
CA TYR A 141 6.46 -4.38 -3.58
C TYR A 141 5.60 -3.85 -2.43
N ALA A 142 4.28 -3.94 -2.58
CA ALA A 142 3.31 -3.54 -1.57
C ALA A 142 3.47 -4.36 -0.27
N ALA A 143 3.57 -5.69 -0.41
CA ALA A 143 3.72 -6.60 0.71
C ALA A 143 5.04 -6.39 1.46
N ALA A 144 6.15 -6.23 0.73
CA ALA A 144 7.47 -5.95 1.31
C ALA A 144 7.47 -4.63 2.09
N LEU A 145 6.90 -3.56 1.53
CA LEU A 145 6.83 -2.28 2.22
C LEU A 145 5.93 -2.36 3.46
N ALA A 146 4.72 -2.92 3.34
CA ALA A 146 3.80 -3.05 4.47
C ALA A 146 4.40 -3.91 5.59
N LEU A 147 5.05 -5.03 5.25
CA LEU A 147 5.72 -5.88 6.23
C LEU A 147 6.85 -5.14 6.95
N LEU A 148 7.75 -4.46 6.21
CA LEU A 148 8.84 -3.68 6.83
C LEU A 148 8.30 -2.61 7.78
N LEU A 149 7.24 -1.89 7.39
CA LEU A 149 6.63 -0.88 8.23
C LEU A 149 6.01 -1.48 9.50
N CYS A 150 5.32 -2.61 9.40
CA CYS A 150 4.84 -3.36 10.55
C CYS A 150 5.99 -3.77 11.49
N ARG A 151 7.11 -4.27 10.93
CA ARG A 151 8.30 -4.62 11.72
C ARG A 151 9.00 -3.41 12.34
N MET A 152 8.83 -2.22 11.76
CA MET A 152 9.29 -0.94 12.35
C MET A 152 8.32 -0.38 13.42
N GLY A 153 7.22 -1.09 13.73
CA GLY A 153 6.25 -0.70 14.76
C GLY A 153 5.12 0.21 14.27
N PHE A 154 4.94 0.36 12.95
CA PHE A 154 3.82 1.11 12.38
C PHE A 154 2.61 0.20 12.18
N GLU A 155 1.42 0.81 12.26
CA GLU A 155 0.25 0.20 11.62
C GLU A 155 0.34 0.44 10.12
N ALA A 156 0.58 -0.63 9.35
CA ALA A 156 0.61 -0.60 7.90
C ALA A 156 -0.29 -1.68 7.31
N LYS A 157 -0.78 -1.43 6.09
CA LYS A 157 -1.69 -2.32 5.38
C LYS A 157 -1.24 -2.48 3.93
N TYR A 158 -1.34 -3.72 3.46
CA TYR A 158 -1.38 -4.02 2.04
C TYR A 158 -2.74 -3.61 1.47
N LEU A 159 -2.75 -2.86 0.36
CA LEU A 159 -3.94 -2.39 -0.32
C LEU A 159 -4.00 -2.98 -1.74
N PRO A 160 -4.87 -3.96 -1.98
CA PRO A 160 -5.27 -4.33 -3.33
C PRO A 160 -6.19 -3.24 -3.91
N GLY A 161 -5.95 -2.88 -5.17
CA GLY A 161 -6.77 -1.94 -5.89
C GLY A 161 -6.63 -2.03 -7.40
N LEU A 162 -7.01 -0.96 -8.08
CA LEU A 162 -6.78 -0.78 -9.51
C LEU A 162 -5.90 0.46 -9.72
N THR A 163 -5.11 0.46 -10.79
CA THR A 163 -4.44 1.67 -11.28
C THR A 163 -4.64 1.87 -12.78
N ILE A 164 -4.40 3.08 -13.30
CA ILE A 164 -4.49 3.37 -14.73
C ILE A 164 -3.25 2.79 -15.45
N SER A 165 -3.49 1.95 -16.46
CA SER A 165 -2.42 1.39 -17.29
C SER A 165 -1.82 2.45 -18.24
N ALA A 166 -0.61 2.21 -18.76
CA ALA A 166 -0.01 3.07 -19.78
C ALA A 166 -0.83 3.16 -21.07
N GLY A 167 -1.64 2.13 -21.38
CA GLY A 167 -2.55 2.10 -22.53
C GLY A 167 -3.89 2.80 -22.28
N GLY A 168 -4.12 3.32 -21.06
CA GLY A 168 -5.44 3.71 -20.57
C GLY A 168 -6.20 2.51 -19.96
N GLY A 169 -7.31 2.80 -19.30
CA GLY A 169 -8.09 1.78 -18.57
C GLY A 169 -7.49 1.38 -17.22
N PHE A 170 -8.32 0.79 -16.37
CA PHE A 170 -7.92 0.30 -15.05
C PHE A 170 -7.43 -1.14 -15.12
N VAL A 171 -6.33 -1.43 -14.45
CA VAL A 171 -5.73 -2.77 -14.29
C VAL A 171 -5.50 -3.07 -12.82
N ASP A 172 -5.44 -4.35 -12.48
CA ASP A 172 -5.11 -4.80 -11.12
C ASP A 172 -3.77 -4.22 -10.66
N HIS A 173 -3.77 -3.76 -9.42
CA HIS A 173 -2.60 -3.16 -8.79
C HIS A 173 -2.62 -3.34 -7.29
N ALA A 174 -1.49 -3.12 -6.64
CA ALA A 174 -1.39 -3.13 -5.20
C ALA A 174 -0.31 -2.16 -4.71
N TRP A 175 -0.56 -1.57 -3.55
CA TRP A 175 0.36 -0.66 -2.87
C TRP A 175 0.18 -0.76 -1.35
N ALA A 176 0.90 0.05 -0.57
CA ALA A 176 0.80 0.04 0.88
C ALA A 176 0.10 1.30 1.40
N ALA A 177 -0.45 1.22 2.61
CA ALA A 177 -0.80 2.38 3.41
C ALA A 177 -0.21 2.27 4.82
N VAL A 178 0.07 3.40 5.43
CA VAL A 178 0.65 3.48 6.79
C VAL A 178 -0.05 4.53 7.61
N ARG A 179 -0.23 4.27 8.90
CA ARG A 179 -0.75 5.24 9.86
C ARG A 179 0.41 6.03 10.49
N ILE A 180 0.40 7.36 10.32
CA ILE A 180 1.28 8.30 11.02
C ILE A 180 0.39 9.23 11.84
N GLY A 181 0.60 9.30 13.16
CA GLY A 181 -0.39 9.91 14.05
C GLY A 181 -1.77 9.26 13.84
N ASN A 182 -2.82 10.05 13.63
CA ASN A 182 -4.17 9.53 13.40
C ASN A 182 -4.58 9.49 11.91
N VAL A 183 -3.62 9.61 10.99
CA VAL A 183 -3.88 9.70 9.54
C VAL A 183 -3.27 8.51 8.82
N TRP A 184 -4.08 7.86 7.99
CA TRP A 184 -3.60 6.84 7.05
C TRP A 184 -3.09 7.54 5.80
N TYR A 185 -1.94 7.12 5.29
CA TYR A 185 -1.34 7.67 4.08
C TYR A 185 -1.04 6.56 3.09
N HIS A 186 -1.18 6.85 1.80
CA HIS A 186 -0.81 5.92 0.74
C HIS A 186 0.68 6.00 0.39
N LEU A 187 1.24 4.84 0.07
CA LEU A 187 2.62 4.62 -0.36
C LEU A 187 2.64 3.64 -1.53
N ASP A 188 2.98 4.11 -2.74
CA ASP A 188 3.15 3.24 -3.91
C ASP A 188 4.61 3.21 -4.36
N PRO A 189 5.42 2.27 -3.85
CA PRO A 189 6.83 2.18 -4.22
C PRO A 189 7.02 1.62 -5.65
N GLN A 190 6.05 0.86 -6.17
CA GLN A 190 6.18 0.24 -7.49
C GLN A 190 5.96 1.28 -8.60
N LEU A 191 4.92 2.11 -8.50
CA LEU A 191 4.72 3.18 -9.47
C LEU A 191 5.77 4.29 -9.34
N GLU A 192 6.29 4.55 -8.15
CA GLU A 192 7.44 5.46 -7.99
C GLU A 192 8.69 4.91 -8.70
N ASP A 193 9.00 3.62 -8.54
CA ASP A 193 10.10 2.96 -9.25
C ASP A 193 9.93 3.07 -10.78
N ASN A 194 8.70 2.86 -11.27
CA ASN A 194 8.36 2.96 -12.69
C ASN A 194 8.58 4.35 -13.30
N VAL A 195 8.49 5.42 -12.51
CA VAL A 195 8.63 6.81 -12.98
C VAL A 195 10.00 7.42 -12.68
N LEU A 196 10.93 6.64 -12.13
CA LEU A 196 12.31 7.09 -11.94
C LEU A 196 12.93 7.49 -13.29
N HIS A 197 13.50 8.69 -13.32
CA HIS A 197 14.34 9.15 -14.42
C HIS A 197 15.77 9.30 -13.92
N GLU A 198 16.72 8.60 -14.53
CA GLU A 198 18.15 8.63 -14.14
C GLU A 198 18.35 8.35 -12.63
N ASN A 199 17.59 7.42 -12.07
CA ASN A 199 17.59 7.08 -10.63
C ASN A 199 17.34 8.29 -9.71
N ARG A 200 16.56 9.27 -10.17
CA ARG A 200 16.11 10.40 -9.35
C ARG A 200 14.75 10.11 -8.75
N LEU A 201 14.71 9.94 -7.43
CA LEU A 201 13.50 9.74 -6.64
C LEU A 201 12.80 11.08 -6.39
N THR A 202 11.50 11.15 -6.67
CA THR A 202 10.72 12.40 -6.59
C THR A 202 9.61 12.40 -5.56
N TYR A 203 9.34 11.25 -4.93
CA TYR A 203 8.33 11.11 -3.88
C TYR A 203 6.92 11.46 -4.39
N ARG A 204 6.64 11.11 -5.64
CA ARG A 204 5.33 11.25 -6.30
C ARG A 204 4.26 10.44 -5.58
N TYR A 205 4.57 9.24 -5.10
CA TYR A 205 3.62 8.36 -4.43
C TYR A 205 4.01 8.09 -2.96
N PHE A 206 4.74 9.02 -2.33
CA PHE A 206 5.11 8.94 -0.93
C PHE A 206 4.17 9.78 -0.05
N LEU A 207 3.53 9.13 0.93
CA LEU A 207 2.61 9.71 1.91
C LEU A 207 1.52 10.59 1.30
N LYS A 208 0.76 10.02 0.36
CA LYS A 208 -0.27 10.71 -0.42
C LYS A 208 -1.68 10.52 0.15
N SER A 209 -2.49 11.55 -0.06
CA SER A 209 -3.91 11.59 0.30
C SER A 209 -4.81 10.82 -0.63
N ASP A 210 -6.04 10.61 -0.20
CA ASP A 210 -7.07 9.99 -1.02
C ASP A 210 -7.32 10.82 -2.27
N GLN A 211 -7.39 12.15 -2.13
CA GLN A 211 -7.61 13.05 -3.27
C GLN A 211 -6.50 12.92 -4.32
N TYR A 212 -5.24 12.82 -3.88
CA TYR A 212 -4.11 12.64 -4.79
C TYR A 212 -4.17 11.28 -5.48
N MET A 213 -4.33 10.21 -4.69
CA MET A 213 -4.32 8.84 -5.21
C MET A 213 -5.54 8.54 -6.09
N LEU A 214 -6.70 9.17 -5.86
CA LEU A 214 -7.88 9.00 -6.72
C LEU A 214 -7.69 9.54 -8.15
N ALA A 215 -6.60 10.24 -8.46
CA ALA A 215 -6.27 10.60 -9.83
C ALA A 215 -6.06 9.36 -10.72
N ASP A 216 -5.39 8.33 -10.20
CA ASP A 216 -4.99 7.14 -10.94
C ASP A 216 -5.22 5.80 -10.20
N HIS A 217 -5.59 5.79 -8.93
CA HIS A 217 -5.86 4.58 -8.13
C HIS A 217 -7.32 4.43 -7.71
N ARG A 218 -7.76 3.19 -7.52
CA ARG A 218 -9.05 2.83 -6.92
C ARG A 218 -8.85 1.74 -5.88
N TRP A 219 -9.39 1.92 -4.69
CA TRP A 219 -9.38 0.94 -3.59
C TRP A 219 -10.70 1.03 -2.83
N GLY A 220 -10.96 0.06 -1.96
CA GLY A 220 -12.17 0.05 -1.13
C GLY A 220 -13.45 0.21 -1.96
N GLU A 221 -14.39 1.01 -1.48
CA GLU A 221 -15.66 1.30 -2.17
C GLU A 221 -15.46 1.91 -3.57
N ASN A 222 -14.43 2.73 -3.76
CA ASN A 222 -14.14 3.34 -5.07
C ASN A 222 -13.64 2.31 -6.08
N MET A 223 -13.07 1.18 -5.66
CA MET A 223 -12.76 0.05 -6.54
C MET A 223 -14.02 -0.75 -6.85
N LEU A 224 -14.87 -1.02 -5.86
CA LEU A 224 -16.12 -1.76 -6.05
C LEU A 224 -17.04 -1.11 -7.10
N ALA A 225 -17.01 0.22 -7.19
CA ALA A 225 -17.75 1.00 -8.18
C ALA A 225 -17.30 0.76 -9.65
N PHE A 226 -16.12 0.19 -9.90
CA PHE A 226 -15.63 -0.10 -11.25
C PHE A 226 -16.19 -1.41 -11.83
N GLY A 227 -16.84 -2.22 -11.00
CA GLY A 227 -17.61 -3.39 -11.43
C GLY A 227 -16.84 -4.72 -11.42
N GLY A 228 -17.58 -5.80 -11.68
CA GLY A 228 -17.11 -7.20 -11.78
C GLY A 228 -16.54 -7.84 -10.51
N PHE A 229 -16.94 -7.36 -9.34
CA PHE A 229 -16.75 -8.08 -8.07
C PHE A 229 -18.03 -8.84 -7.71
N ASN A 230 -17.88 -10.09 -7.29
CA ASN A 230 -18.97 -10.85 -6.67
C ASN A 230 -19.16 -10.42 -5.20
N GLU A 231 -20.26 -10.85 -4.57
CA GLU A 231 -20.57 -10.43 -3.20
C GLU A 231 -19.51 -10.87 -2.18
N THR A 232 -18.88 -12.03 -2.38
CA THR A 232 -17.78 -12.49 -1.50
C THR A 232 -16.57 -11.56 -1.59
N GLN A 233 -16.20 -11.15 -2.80
CA GLN A 233 -15.12 -10.17 -3.01
C GLN A 233 -15.49 -8.81 -2.41
N ALA A 234 -16.73 -8.35 -2.63
CA ALA A 234 -17.20 -7.07 -2.09
C ALA A 234 -17.23 -7.06 -0.56
N ALA A 235 -17.69 -8.14 0.07
CA ALA A 235 -17.66 -8.29 1.53
C ALA A 235 -16.23 -8.26 2.06
N LEU A 236 -15.31 -8.99 1.43
CA LEU A 236 -13.89 -9.00 1.81
C LEU A 236 -13.26 -7.60 1.70
N VAL A 237 -13.59 -6.83 0.67
CA VAL A 237 -13.12 -5.45 0.51
C VAL A 237 -13.57 -4.58 1.68
N ARG A 238 -14.85 -4.64 2.03
CA ARG A 238 -15.43 -3.81 3.11
C ARG A 238 -14.90 -4.17 4.49
N GLU A 239 -14.66 -5.45 4.74
CA GLU A 239 -14.18 -5.95 6.02
C GLU A 239 -12.68 -5.68 6.21
N SER A 240 -11.87 -5.88 5.17
CA SER A 240 -10.41 -5.99 5.33
C SER A 240 -9.60 -4.91 4.62
N TYR A 241 -10.13 -4.32 3.54
CA TYR A 241 -9.35 -3.46 2.63
C TYR A 241 -9.86 -2.01 2.53
N CYS A 242 -10.80 -1.64 3.39
CA CYS A 242 -11.12 -0.24 3.65
C CYS A 242 -10.14 0.35 4.67
N ILE A 243 -9.69 1.58 4.40
CA ILE A 243 -8.92 2.39 5.34
C ILE A 243 -9.63 3.72 5.60
N PRO A 244 -9.47 4.33 6.79
CA PRO A 244 -9.95 5.68 7.05
C PRO A 244 -9.39 6.67 6.02
N ALA A 245 -10.18 7.69 5.69
CA ALA A 245 -9.82 8.65 4.65
C ALA A 245 -8.56 9.45 5.03
N CYS A 246 -7.67 9.64 4.06
CA CYS A 246 -6.55 10.56 4.15
C CYS A 246 -6.94 11.93 3.58
N PRO A 247 -7.07 12.97 4.42
CA PRO A 247 -7.62 14.26 3.96
C PRO A 247 -6.63 15.08 3.14
N LEU A 248 -5.32 14.98 3.41
CA LEU A 248 -4.30 15.85 2.83
C LEU A 248 -2.96 15.12 2.74
N ASP A 249 -2.18 15.45 1.71
CA ASP A 249 -0.83 14.94 1.52
C ASP A 249 0.06 15.34 2.69
N ALA A 250 1.01 14.46 3.06
CA ALA A 250 2.15 14.90 3.85
C ALA A 250 3.09 15.76 3.00
N PRO A 251 3.88 16.65 3.60
CA PRO A 251 4.92 17.38 2.87
C PRO A 251 5.86 16.43 2.12
N SER A 252 5.97 16.59 0.80
CA SER A 252 6.91 15.79 0.01
C SER A 252 8.36 16.08 0.42
N PRO A 253 9.19 15.05 0.63
CA PRO A 253 10.63 15.23 0.76
C PRO A 253 11.24 15.87 -0.50
N VAL A 254 12.41 16.49 -0.35
CA VAL A 254 13.17 17.03 -1.48
C VAL A 254 13.60 15.87 -2.38
N PRO A 255 13.39 15.94 -3.72
CA PRO A 255 13.86 14.92 -4.64
C PRO A 255 15.35 14.62 -4.45
N LYS A 256 15.72 13.35 -4.59
CA LYS A 256 17.11 12.92 -4.38
C LYS A 256 17.58 11.88 -5.37
N GLN A 257 18.89 11.81 -5.53
CA GLN A 257 19.53 10.73 -6.27
C GLN A 257 19.55 9.46 -5.41
N ILE A 258 19.17 8.34 -6.00
CA ILE A 258 19.28 7.02 -5.35
C ILE A 258 20.21 6.10 -6.14
N GLN A 259 20.65 5.03 -5.49
CA GLN A 259 21.46 3.98 -6.09
C GLN A 259 20.68 2.66 -6.02
N LYS A 260 20.15 2.20 -7.16
CA LYS A 260 19.53 0.88 -7.24
C LYS A 260 20.58 -0.22 -7.12
N SER A 261 20.19 -1.32 -6.48
CA SER A 261 20.95 -2.57 -6.48
C SER A 261 21.13 -3.08 -7.91
N PRO A 262 22.23 -3.80 -8.21
CA PRO A 262 22.37 -4.46 -9.49
C PRO A 262 21.18 -5.38 -9.77
N ARG A 263 20.68 -5.39 -11.01
CA ARG A 263 19.56 -6.24 -11.39
C ARG A 263 19.92 -7.72 -11.16
N PRO A 264 19.16 -8.47 -10.35
CA PRO A 264 19.46 -9.88 -10.11
C PRO A 264 19.20 -10.74 -11.34
N SER A 265 19.96 -11.83 -11.49
CA SER A 265 19.71 -12.86 -12.50
C SER A 265 18.71 -13.88 -11.99
N GLN A 266 17.49 -13.90 -12.55
CA GLN A 266 16.45 -14.86 -12.15
C GLN A 266 16.90 -16.31 -12.27
N SER A 267 17.55 -16.67 -13.38
CA SER A 267 18.02 -18.05 -13.59
C SER A 267 19.10 -18.46 -12.58
N ALA A 268 19.95 -17.53 -12.15
CA ALA A 268 20.95 -17.80 -11.12
C ALA A 268 20.30 -18.02 -9.75
N ILE A 269 19.27 -17.22 -9.41
CA ILE A 269 18.50 -17.37 -8.17
C ILE A 269 17.75 -18.71 -8.18
N GLU A 270 17.07 -19.06 -9.27
CA GLU A 270 16.38 -20.35 -9.44
C GLU A 270 17.33 -21.54 -9.25
N GLN A 271 18.50 -21.50 -9.88
CA GLN A 271 19.51 -22.55 -9.75
C GLN A 271 20.03 -22.67 -8.31
N ALA A 272 20.27 -21.53 -7.64
CA ALA A 272 20.69 -21.52 -6.25
C ALA A 272 19.60 -22.11 -5.33
N LEU A 273 18.35 -21.66 -5.46
CA LEU A 273 17.22 -22.16 -4.68
C LEU A 273 16.97 -23.65 -4.91
N SER A 274 17.06 -24.11 -6.16
CA SER A 274 16.95 -25.54 -6.49
C SER A 274 18.05 -26.37 -5.83
N SER A 275 19.29 -25.85 -5.84
CA SER A 275 20.44 -26.52 -5.21
C SER A 275 20.31 -26.56 -3.68
N GLU A 276 19.88 -25.46 -3.07
CA GLU A 276 19.60 -25.36 -1.63
C GLU A 276 18.51 -26.34 -1.21
N ARG A 277 17.38 -26.34 -1.92
CA ARG A 277 16.27 -27.27 -1.66
C ARG A 277 16.72 -28.72 -1.78
N ALA A 278 17.47 -29.08 -2.82
CA ALA A 278 18.00 -30.43 -2.99
C ALA A 278 18.99 -30.83 -1.89
N ALA A 279 19.74 -29.89 -1.32
CA ALA A 279 20.57 -30.15 -0.14
C ALA A 279 19.71 -30.42 1.09
N TYR A 280 18.72 -29.57 1.35
CA TYR A 280 17.78 -29.74 2.46
C TYR A 280 17.04 -31.08 2.39
N GLU A 281 16.51 -31.46 1.23
CA GLU A 281 15.73 -32.70 1.07
C GLU A 281 16.59 -33.97 1.20
N ARG A 282 17.90 -33.91 0.93
CA ARG A 282 18.82 -35.02 1.19
C ARG A 282 19.03 -35.28 2.68
N GLU A 283 18.96 -34.24 3.49
CA GLU A 283 19.20 -34.31 4.94
C GLU A 283 17.91 -34.55 5.73
N ASN A 284 16.79 -33.98 5.28
CA ASN A 284 15.53 -33.94 6.02
C ASN A 284 14.39 -34.76 5.37
N GLY A 285 14.63 -35.31 4.17
CA GLY A 285 13.60 -35.95 3.35
C GLY A 285 12.83 -34.94 2.48
N PRO A 286 12.01 -35.44 1.54
CA PRO A 286 11.29 -34.59 0.60
C PRO A 286 10.28 -33.69 1.32
N LEU A 287 10.17 -32.45 0.86
CA LEU A 287 9.14 -31.52 1.32
C LEU A 287 7.75 -32.00 0.88
N SER A 288 6.77 -31.99 1.79
CA SER A 288 5.38 -32.32 1.48
C SER A 288 4.77 -31.35 0.45
N ALA A 289 3.71 -31.73 -0.26
CA ALA A 289 2.99 -30.77 -1.09
C ALA A 289 2.22 -29.79 -0.20
N ILE A 290 2.28 -28.49 -0.52
CA ILE A 290 1.46 -27.45 0.09
C ILE A 290 0.94 -26.51 -1.01
N GLU A 291 -0.22 -25.92 -0.77
CA GLU A 291 -0.69 -24.76 -1.55
C GLU A 291 -0.14 -23.50 -0.89
N LEU A 292 0.52 -22.65 -1.67
CA LEU A 292 1.05 -21.38 -1.17
C LEU A 292 -0.08 -20.34 -1.15
N ASP A 293 -0.10 -19.52 -0.11
CA ASP A 293 -1.00 -18.36 -0.03
C ASP A 293 -0.47 -17.21 -0.89
N ILE A 294 -0.56 -17.35 -2.21
CA ILE A 294 0.00 -16.39 -3.19
C ILE A 294 -1.06 -15.76 -4.08
N THR A 295 -2.29 -16.26 -4.02
CA THR A 295 -3.43 -15.74 -4.77
C THR A 295 -3.82 -14.38 -4.20
N PRO A 296 -3.80 -13.30 -4.99
CA PRO A 296 -4.23 -12.01 -4.49
C PRO A 296 -5.65 -12.09 -3.91
N PRO A 297 -5.90 -11.55 -2.70
CA PRO A 297 -7.15 -11.76 -1.97
C PRO A 297 -8.41 -11.34 -2.74
N ILE A 298 -8.28 -10.40 -3.68
CA ILE A 298 -9.40 -9.81 -4.42
C ILE A 298 -9.38 -10.19 -5.92
N PHE A 299 -8.22 -10.39 -6.53
CA PHE A 299 -8.06 -10.54 -7.99
C PHE A 299 -8.17 -11.98 -8.52
N GLY A 300 -8.59 -12.95 -7.70
CA GLY A 300 -8.75 -14.34 -8.11
C GLY A 300 -9.86 -14.60 -9.18
N ASN A 301 -9.74 -15.75 -9.86
CA ASN A 301 -10.32 -16.26 -11.13
C ASN A 301 -11.65 -15.76 -11.75
N MET A 302 -12.41 -14.81 -11.19
CA MET A 302 -13.53 -14.14 -11.86
C MET A 302 -13.63 -12.62 -11.55
N GLY A 303 -12.56 -11.97 -11.07
CA GLY A 303 -12.47 -10.50 -10.92
C GLY A 303 -11.84 -9.79 -12.14
N TYR A 304 -12.30 -8.58 -12.46
CA TYR A 304 -12.17 -7.79 -13.73
C TYR A 304 -10.86 -7.98 -14.55
N GLY A 305 -10.84 -8.05 -15.89
CA GLY A 305 -11.85 -7.73 -16.90
C GLY A 305 -11.76 -8.58 -18.19
N ASP A 306 -12.76 -8.40 -19.06
CA ASP A 306 -12.82 -8.96 -20.41
C ASP A 306 -11.51 -8.64 -21.17
N PRO A 307 -10.81 -9.64 -21.76
CA PRO A 307 -9.60 -9.41 -22.54
C PRO A 307 -9.79 -8.52 -23.79
N ASN A 308 -11.00 -8.02 -24.05
CA ASN A 308 -11.38 -7.24 -25.24
C ASN A 308 -11.70 -5.75 -24.99
N TYR A 309 -11.36 -5.17 -23.83
CA TYR A 309 -11.42 -3.71 -23.60
C TYR A 309 -10.05 -3.08 -23.45
#